data_AF-A0A3N9S1N2-F1
#
_entry.id   AF-A0A3N9S1N2-F1
#
_cell.length_a   1.000
_cell.length_b   1.000
_cell.length_c   1.000
_cell.angle_alpha   90.00
_cell.angle_beta   90.00
_cell.angle_gamma   90.00
#
_symmetry.space_group_name_H-M   'P 1'
#
loop_
_entity.id
_entity.type
_entity.pdbx_description
1 polymer ?
#
loop_
_entity_poly.entity_id
_entity_poly.type
_entity_poly.pdbx_seq_one_letter_code
_entity_poly.pdbx_strand_id
1 'polypeptide(L)'
;MIHILQGFSLADARMTSMFADRKRLFVDLMRWTVPVVDNRYEVDQFDDANAIYLLAVEDGEHVGSMRLLSTDRAHILDTLFPELCAAGAPTGTGIAEITRKRCFQTTGVQGMSSPTALAG
;
A
#
# COMPACT_ATOMS: atom_id res chain seq x y z
N MET A 1 -14.86 1.75 6.43
CA MET A 1 -15.46 1.21 5.17
C MET A 1 -14.34 0.95 4.17
N ILE A 2 -14.47 -0.09 3.32
CA ILE A 2 -13.50 -0.35 2.23
C ILE A 2 -14.09 0.22 0.93
N HIS A 3 -13.31 1.05 0.25
CA HIS A 3 -13.60 1.63 -1.06
C HIS A 3 -12.72 0.97 -2.12
N ILE A 4 -13.30 0.63 -3.27
CA ILE A 4 -12.56 0.17 -4.45
C ILE A 4 -12.57 1.31 -5.46
N LEU A 5 -11.40 1.84 -5.78
CA LEU A 5 -11.22 2.99 -6.66
C LEU A 5 -10.28 2.60 -7.81
N GLN A 6 -10.59 3.02 -9.03
CA GLN A 6 -9.71 2.84 -10.19
C GLN A 6 -9.14 4.19 -10.62
N GLY A 7 -7.83 4.21 -10.91
CA GLY A 7 -7.08 5.43 -11.16
C GLY A 7 -6.78 6.17 -9.86
N PHE A 8 -5.87 7.14 -9.92
CA PHE A 8 -5.60 8.01 -8.78
C PHE A 8 -5.99 9.45 -9.04
N SER A 9 -6.32 10.17 -7.97
CA SER A 9 -6.62 11.59 -8.01
C SER A 9 -6.08 12.27 -6.76
N LEU A 10 -5.22 13.28 -6.94
CA LEU A 10 -4.79 14.15 -5.84
C LEU A 10 -5.87 15.18 -5.45
N ALA A 11 -7.02 15.20 -6.12
CA ALA A 11 -8.19 15.96 -5.67
C ALA A 11 -9.09 15.17 -4.71
N ASP A 12 -8.93 13.85 -4.62
CA ASP A 12 -9.66 13.01 -3.68
C ASP A 12 -8.95 13.01 -2.31
N ALA A 13 -9.65 13.48 -1.27
CA ALA A 13 -9.12 13.56 0.09
C ALA A 13 -8.67 12.19 0.65
N ARG A 14 -9.38 11.10 0.32
CA ARG A 14 -9.02 9.74 0.78
C ARG A 14 -7.72 9.28 0.13
N MET A 15 -7.56 9.55 -1.16
CA MET A 15 -6.37 9.17 -1.91
C MET A 15 -5.17 10.02 -1.50
N THR A 16 -5.33 11.33 -1.33
CA THR A 16 -4.25 12.18 -0.83
C THR A 16 -3.80 11.81 0.58
N SER A 17 -4.73 11.44 1.47
CA SER A 17 -4.40 10.89 2.80
C SER A 17 -3.59 9.59 2.67
N MET A 18 -4.03 8.65 1.82
CA MET A 18 -3.29 7.42 1.50
C MET A 18 -1.87 7.68 0.94
N PHE A 19 -1.70 8.59 -0.03
CA PHE A 19 -0.40 8.87 -0.64
C PHE A 19 0.58 9.56 0.32
N ALA A 20 0.07 10.41 1.22
CA ALA A 20 0.87 11.00 2.29
C ALA A 20 1.35 9.92 3.28
N ASP A 21 0.47 8.98 3.64
CA ASP A 21 0.81 7.83 4.48
C ASP A 21 1.81 6.90 3.82
N ARG A 22 1.68 6.66 2.51
CA ARG A 22 2.66 5.92 1.72
C ARG A 22 4.04 6.56 1.81
N LYS A 23 4.14 7.89 1.63
CA LYS A 23 5.41 8.62 1.80
C LYS A 23 5.99 8.41 3.20
N ARG A 24 5.16 8.57 4.24
CA ARG A 24 5.58 8.36 5.62
C ARG A 24 6.12 6.95 5.86
N LEU A 25 5.45 5.92 5.34
CA LEU A 25 5.90 4.54 5.53
C LEU A 25 7.10 4.18 4.64
N PHE A 26 6.96 4.30 3.32
CA PHE A 26 7.95 3.80 2.36
C PHE A 26 9.21 4.68 2.36
N VAL A 27 9.07 6.00 2.43
CA VAL A 27 10.20 6.94 2.36
C VAL A 27 10.74 7.26 3.74
N ASP A 28 9.91 7.74 4.66
CA ASP A 28 10.42 8.25 5.94
C ASP A 28 10.84 7.12 6.90
N LEU A 29 10.05 6.05 6.97
CA LEU A 29 10.34 4.94 7.88
C LEU A 29 11.24 3.88 7.23
N MET A 30 10.89 3.39 6.05
CA MET A 30 11.64 2.31 5.39
C MET A 30 12.81 2.80 4.54
N ARG A 31 12.96 4.13 4.37
CA ARG A 31 14.08 4.76 3.67
C ARG A 31 14.23 4.32 2.21
N TRP A 32 13.12 3.96 1.56
CA TRP A 32 13.14 3.62 0.15
C TRP A 32 13.38 4.88 -0.69
N THR A 33 14.21 4.75 -1.72
CA THR A 33 14.43 5.81 -2.71
C THR A 33 13.40 5.66 -3.82
N VAL A 34 12.22 6.24 -3.61
CA VAL A 34 11.09 6.23 -4.55
C VAL A 34 10.59 7.66 -4.83
N PRO A 35 9.91 7.90 -5.96
CA PRO A 35 9.49 9.25 -6.33
C PRO A 35 8.51 9.87 -5.33
N VAL A 36 8.68 11.16 -5.06
CA VAL A 36 7.79 11.95 -4.20
C VAL A 36 7.36 13.20 -4.95
N VAL A 37 6.04 13.38 -5.07
CA VAL A 37 5.41 14.56 -5.68
C VAL A 37 5.11 15.60 -4.59
N ASP A 38 5.39 16.86 -4.89
CA ASP A 38 5.20 18.01 -3.99
C ASP A 38 5.82 17.84 -2.60
N ASN A 39 6.88 17.03 -2.51
CA ASN A 39 7.54 16.63 -1.26
C ASN A 39 6.56 16.02 -0.21
N ARG A 40 5.40 15.53 -0.66
CA ARG A 40 4.29 15.11 0.21
C ARG A 40 3.74 13.74 -0.12
N TYR A 41 3.69 13.37 -1.40
CA TYR A 41 2.96 12.19 -1.86
C TYR A 41 3.91 11.19 -2.52
N GLU A 42 3.92 9.93 -2.08
CA GLU A 42 4.67 8.86 -2.77
C GLU A 42 3.82 8.33 -3.92
N VAL A 43 4.20 8.67 -5.15
CA VAL A 43 3.49 8.31 -6.38
C VAL A 43 4.54 7.76 -7.35
N ASP A 44 4.40 6.51 -7.76
CA ASP A 44 5.34 5.86 -8.68
C ASP A 44 4.75 5.71 -10.10
N GLN A 45 5.53 5.15 -11.03
CA GLN A 45 5.10 4.99 -12.42
C GLN A 45 3.90 4.04 -12.62
N PHE A 46 3.53 3.25 -11.60
CA PHE A 46 2.41 2.32 -11.66
C PHE A 46 1.14 2.90 -11.02
N ASP A 47 1.21 4.10 -10.44
CA ASP A 47 0.03 4.88 -10.08
C ASP A 47 -0.52 5.53 -11.36
N ASP A 48 -1.28 4.77 -12.15
CA ASP A 48 -1.90 5.22 -13.40
C ASP A 48 -3.44 5.08 -13.37
N ALA A 49 -4.11 5.38 -14.49
CA ALA A 49 -5.57 5.28 -14.64
C ALA A 49 -6.15 3.86 -14.52
N ASN A 50 -5.31 2.84 -14.41
CA ASN A 50 -5.67 1.41 -14.41
C ASN A 50 -5.29 0.72 -13.09
N ALA A 51 -4.49 1.38 -12.26
CA ALA A 51 -4.29 0.96 -10.88
C ALA A 51 -5.62 0.92 -10.14
N ILE A 52 -5.89 -0.21 -9.49
CA ILE A 52 -7.04 -0.37 -8.60
C ILE A 52 -6.55 -0.25 -7.17
N TYR A 53 -7.22 0.55 -6.36
CA TYR A 53 -6.90 0.74 -4.96
C TYR A 53 -8.04 0.24 -4.09
N LEU A 54 -7.71 -0.57 -3.09
CA LEU A 54 -8.59 -0.90 -1.99
C LEU A 54 -8.22 0.00 -0.82
N LEU A 55 -9.06 0.98 -0.47
CA LEU A 55 -8.83 1.93 0.61
C LEU A 55 -9.78 1.64 1.77
N ALA A 56 -9.23 1.30 2.92
CA ALA A 56 -9.93 1.33 4.19
C ALA A 56 -9.92 2.76 4.75
N VAL A 57 -11.11 3.31 4.96
CA VAL A 57 -11.32 4.67 5.46
C VAL A 57 -12.21 4.64 6.71
N GLU A 58 -11.79 5.34 7.76
CA GLU A 58 -12.53 5.54 9.01
C GLU A 58 -12.55 7.04 9.33
N ASP A 59 -13.72 7.59 9.67
CA ASP A 59 -13.93 9.02 9.96
C ASP A 59 -13.35 9.98 8.90
N GLY A 60 -13.35 9.55 7.63
CA GLY A 60 -12.82 10.32 6.50
C GLY A 60 -11.31 10.17 6.29
N GLU A 61 -10.60 9.47 7.17
CA GLU A 61 -9.16 9.26 7.11
C GLU A 61 -8.78 7.86 6.65
N HIS A 62 -7.66 7.79 5.93
CA HIS A 62 -7.09 6.53 5.48
C HIS A 62 -6.52 5.73 6.66
N VAL A 63 -6.96 4.48 6.83
CA VAL A 63 -6.46 3.55 7.87
C VAL A 63 -5.80 2.29 7.30
N GLY A 64 -5.87 2.10 5.99
CA GLY A 64 -5.18 1.01 5.31
C GLY A 64 -5.46 1.01 3.82
N SER A 65 -4.53 0.45 3.05
CA SER A 65 -4.68 0.34 1.61
C SER A 65 -3.89 -0.82 1.02
N MET A 66 -4.27 -1.22 -0.18
CA MET A 66 -3.39 -1.91 -1.11
C MET A 66 -3.72 -1.50 -2.54
N ARG A 67 -2.74 -1.62 -3.43
CA ARG A 67 -2.90 -1.40 -4.87
C ARG A 67 -2.84 -2.73 -5.61
N LEU A 68 -3.72 -2.91 -6.59
CA LEU A 68 -3.74 -4.02 -7.54
C LEU A 68 -3.35 -3.49 -8.92
N LEU A 69 -2.36 -4.12 -9.54
CA LEU A 69 -1.95 -3.87 -10.92
C LEU A 69 -2.35 -5.06 -11.79
N SER A 70 -3.01 -4.81 -12.93
CA SER A 70 -3.25 -5.86 -13.92
C SER A 70 -1.92 -6.35 -14.49
N THR A 71 -1.72 -7.66 -14.53
CA THR A 71 -0.48 -8.24 -15.05
C THR A 71 -0.46 -8.39 -16.57
N ASP A 72 -1.51 -7.94 -17.28
CA ASP A 72 -1.47 -7.76 -18.74
C ASP A 72 -0.74 -6.45 -19.14
N ARG A 73 -0.26 -5.69 -18.14
CA ARG A 73 0.43 -4.41 -18.29
C ARG A 73 1.70 -4.43 -17.44
N ALA A 74 2.53 -3.40 -17.63
CA ALA A 74 3.71 -3.17 -16.80
C ALA A 74 3.33 -3.18 -15.31
N HIS A 75 4.01 -4.03 -14.54
CA HIS A 75 3.84 -4.22 -13.11
C HIS A 75 5.22 -4.39 -12.43
N ILE A 76 5.27 -4.57 -11.12
CA ILE A 76 6.55 -4.52 -10.41
C ILE A 76 7.43 -5.73 -10.76
N LEU A 77 6.87 -6.95 -10.72
CA LEU A 77 7.61 -8.17 -11.04
C LEU A 77 8.09 -8.24 -12.48
N ASP A 78 7.39 -7.67 -13.47
CA ASP A 78 7.90 -7.66 -14.85
C ASP A 78 8.94 -6.57 -15.11
N THR A 79 8.78 -5.39 -14.50
CA THR A 79 9.52 -4.18 -14.89
C THR A 79 10.72 -3.95 -14.00
N LEU A 80 10.60 -4.22 -12.70
CA LEU A 80 11.64 -3.89 -11.71
C LEU A 80 12.38 -5.12 -11.19
N PHE A 81 11.70 -6.25 -11.05
CA PHE A 81 12.29 -7.46 -10.47
C PHE A 81 12.03 -8.74 -11.29
N PRO A 82 12.21 -8.74 -12.63
CA PRO A 82 11.95 -9.92 -13.47
C PRO A 82 12.79 -11.13 -13.07
N GLU A 83 13.96 -10.92 -12.49
CA GLU A 83 14.86 -11.96 -12.00
C GLU A 83 14.29 -12.80 -10.86
N LEU A 84 13.29 -12.29 -10.13
CA LEU A 84 12.61 -13.05 -9.07
C LEU A 84 11.68 -14.13 -9.65
N CYS A 85 11.39 -14.09 -10.95
CA CYS A 85 10.50 -15.03 -11.63
C CYS A 85 11.28 -15.89 -12.62
N ALA A 86 11.76 -17.06 -12.17
CA ALA A 86 12.54 -17.98 -12.99
C ALA A 86 11.84 -18.42 -14.30
N ALA A 87 10.50 -18.47 -14.30
CA ALA A 87 9.69 -18.82 -15.46
C ALA A 87 9.07 -17.61 -16.19
N GLY A 88 9.49 -16.38 -15.83
CA GLY A 88 8.84 -15.14 -16.24
C GLY A 88 7.74 -14.69 -15.27
N ALA A 89 7.48 -13.38 -15.22
CA ALA A 89 6.46 -12.80 -14.36
C ALA A 89 5.05 -13.34 -14.73
N PRO A 90 4.16 -13.63 -13.76
CA PRO A 90 2.81 -14.10 -14.06
C PRO A 90 2.00 -13.04 -14.83
N THR A 91 1.41 -13.40 -15.96
CA THR A 91 0.58 -12.50 -16.79
C THR A 91 -0.79 -13.13 -17.07
N GLY A 92 -1.85 -12.33 -17.11
CA GLY A 92 -3.18 -12.78 -17.54
C GLY A 92 -4.36 -11.94 -17.02
N THR A 93 -5.48 -11.99 -17.76
CA THR A 93 -6.69 -11.18 -17.56
C THR A 93 -7.43 -11.38 -16.24
N GLY A 94 -7.07 -12.42 -15.48
CA GLY A 94 -7.62 -12.72 -14.15
C GLY A 94 -6.60 -12.61 -13.02
N ILE A 95 -5.40 -12.10 -13.32
CA ILE A 95 -4.28 -12.03 -12.38
C ILE A 95 -3.96 -10.57 -12.11
N ALA A 96 -3.78 -10.24 -10.84
CA ALA A 96 -3.34 -8.92 -10.41
C ALA A 96 -2.21 -9.02 -9.40
N GLU A 97 -1.26 -8.09 -9.50
CA GLU A 97 -0.16 -7.96 -8.56
C GLU A 97 -0.54 -7.00 -7.42
N ILE A 98 -0.41 -7.48 -6.18
CA ILE A 98 -0.63 -6.66 -4.98
C ILE A 98 0.64 -5.89 -4.65
N THR A 99 0.52 -4.58 -4.56
CA THR A 99 1.62 -3.66 -4.24
C THR A 99 1.20 -2.64 -3.18
N ARG A 100 2.18 -1.96 -2.57
CA ARG A 100 1.97 -0.83 -1.63
C ARG A 100 0.99 -1.13 -0.50
N LYS A 101 1.01 -2.37 0.02
CA LYS A 101 0.19 -2.76 1.16
C LYS A 101 0.56 -1.92 2.38
N ARG A 102 -0.43 -1.21 2.91
CA ARG A 102 -0.37 -0.48 4.18
C ARG A 102 -1.55 -0.92 5.05
N CYS A 103 -1.30 -1.20 6.31
CA CYS A 103 -2.35 -1.45 7.30
C CYS A 103 -1.94 -0.77 8.59
N PHE A 104 -2.77 0.12 9.13
CA PHE A 104 -2.49 0.69 10.44
C PHE A 104 -2.54 -0.42 11.49
N GLN A 105 -1.54 -0.49 12.36
CA GLN A 105 -1.65 -1.35 13.55
C GLN A 105 -2.68 -0.69 14.43
N THR A 106 -3.86 -1.29 14.57
CA THR A 106 -4.80 -0.88 15.61
C THR A 106 -4.07 -0.94 16.94
N THR A 107 -4.02 0.19 17.65
CA THR A 107 -3.64 0.24 19.06
C THR A 107 -4.69 -0.56 19.83
N GLY A 108 -4.46 -1.87 19.95
CA GLY A 108 -5.51 -2.82 20.32
C GLY A 108 -5.00 -4.22 20.63
N VAL A 109 -3.79 -4.33 21.19
CA VAL A 109 -3.47 -5.43 22.12
C VAL A 109 -3.32 -4.78 23.49
N GLN A 110 -4.44 -4.61 24.21
CA GLN A 110 -4.38 -4.32 25.63
C GLN A 110 -3.78 -5.54 26.35
N GLY A 111 -2.63 -5.32 26.98
CA GLY A 111 -2.11 -6.07 28.13
C GLY A 111 -2.29 -7.59 28.13
N MET A 112 -1.24 -8.31 27.69
CA MET A 112 -0.93 -9.56 28.36
C MET A 112 -0.25 -9.19 29.68
N SER A 113 -1.04 -8.99 30.73
CA SER A 113 -0.51 -8.88 32.09
C SER A 113 0.28 -10.15 32.38
N SER A 114 1.59 -10.01 32.62
CA SER A 114 2.42 -11.09 33.16
C SER A 114 1.73 -11.71 34.38
N PRO A 115 1.74 -13.04 34.55
CA PRO A 115 1.30 -13.63 35.81
C PRO A 115 2.28 -13.18 36.89
N THR A 116 1.78 -12.41 37.85
CA THR A 116 2.48 -12.09 39.08
C THR A 116 2.98 -13.39 39.70
N ALA A 117 4.30 -13.53 39.81
CA ALA A 117 4.89 -14.55 40.65
C ALA A 117 4.50 -14.25 42.10
N LEU A 118 3.57 -15.04 42.65
CA LEU A 118 3.36 -15.15 44.08
C LEU A 118 4.59 -15.86 44.66
N ALA A 119 5.55 -15.08 45.11
CA ALA A 119 6.43 -15.48 46.20
C ALA A 119 5.65 -15.27 47.51
N GLY A 120 5.46 -16.35 48.26
CA GLY A 120 4.75 -16.38 49.54
C GLY A 120 4.42 -17.80 49.93
#